data_AF-A0A857N3T1-F1
#
_entry.id   AF-A0A857N3T1-F1
#
_cell.length_a   1.000
_cell.length_b   1.000
_cell.length_c   1.000
_cell.angle_alpha   90.00
_cell.angle_beta   90.00
_cell.angle_gamma   90.00
#
_symmetry.space_group_name_H-M   'P 1'
#
loop_
_entity.id
_entity.type
_entity.pdbx_description
1 polymer ?
#
loop_
_entity_poly.entity_id
_entity_poly.type
_entity_poly.pdbx_seq_one_letter_code
_entity_poly.pdbx_strand_id
1 'polypeptide(L)'
;MPELWWAEARNDYNRLATLTRRVDSYVSDIVLLSFANNLYFICIQLLNSFKPMRDMVQTVYFCFSFGFLLARTAAVSLYAASVHDESLLPAPILYSVSGSSYSMEVVRFLTQVTTDNIGLTGMKFFSITRSLVLTVAGTIVTYELVLVQFNAVQQVDSSSINITNACMVK
;
A
#
# COMPACT_ATOMS: atom_id res chain seq x y z
N MET A 1 18.26 31.66 -12.88
CA MET A 1 18.89 30.56 -13.65
C MET A 1 18.52 30.72 -15.12
N PRO A 2 19.38 30.34 -16.09
CA PRO A 2 19.08 30.47 -17.52
C PRO A 2 17.98 29.50 -17.97
N GLU A 3 17.16 29.88 -18.96
CA GLU A 3 16.14 29.00 -19.59
C GLU A 3 16.68 27.64 -20.03
N LEU A 4 17.89 27.63 -20.58
CA LEU A 4 18.58 26.45 -21.06
C LEU A 4 18.77 25.39 -19.97
N TRP A 5 19.03 25.82 -18.73
CA TRP A 5 19.19 24.91 -17.61
C TRP A 5 17.87 24.23 -17.24
N TRP A 6 16.76 24.98 -17.24
CA TRP A 6 15.42 24.42 -16.99
C TRP A 6 14.98 23.46 -18.09
N ALA A 7 15.32 23.76 -19.34
CA ALA A 7 15.07 22.87 -20.47
C ALA A 7 15.86 21.56 -20.35
N GLU A 8 17.13 21.63 -19.94
CA GLU A 8 17.98 20.45 -19.71
C GLU A 8 17.46 19.60 -18.53
N ALA A 9 17.14 20.23 -17.40
CA ALA A 9 16.55 19.56 -16.25
C ALA A 9 15.23 18.84 -16.59
N ARG A 10 14.36 19.49 -17.39
CA ARG A 10 13.12 18.89 -17.88
C ARG A 10 13.39 17.72 -18.84
N ASN A 11 14.41 17.81 -19.69
CA ASN A 11 14.81 16.72 -20.57
C ASN A 11 15.28 15.49 -19.78
N ASP A 12 16.07 15.67 -18.73
CA ASP A 12 16.48 14.58 -17.86
C ASP A 12 15.31 13.96 -17.09
N TYR A 13 14.38 14.78 -16.61
CA TYR A 13 13.12 14.31 -16.03
C TYR A 13 12.33 13.45 -17.02
N ASN A 14 12.20 13.88 -18.28
CA ASN A 14 11.52 13.13 -19.33
C ASN A 14 12.16 11.76 -19.59
N ARG A 15 13.51 11.69 -19.56
CA ARG A 15 14.25 10.44 -19.75
C ARG A 15 13.97 9.48 -18.59
N LEU A 16 14.00 9.97 -17.36
CA LEU A 16 13.66 9.19 -16.16
C LEU A 16 12.20 8.72 -16.19
N ALA A 17 11.25 9.61 -16.49
CA ALA A 17 9.83 9.27 -16.61
C ALA A 17 9.59 8.18 -17.67
N THR A 18 10.25 8.29 -18.82
CA THR A 18 10.16 7.29 -19.90
C THR A 18 10.75 5.94 -19.48
N LEU A 19 11.88 5.95 -18.76
CA LEU A 19 12.48 4.74 -18.21
C LEU A 19 11.53 4.08 -17.19
N THR A 20 10.99 4.85 -16.23
CA THR A 20 10.04 4.35 -15.23
C THR A 20 8.81 3.72 -15.88
N ARG A 21 8.24 4.36 -16.91
CA ARG A 21 7.10 3.80 -17.68
C ARG A 21 7.46 2.51 -18.40
N ARG A 22 8.68 2.42 -18.95
CA ARG A 22 9.14 1.18 -19.60
C ARG A 22 9.29 0.07 -18.57
N VAL A 23 9.89 0.35 -17.42
CA VAL A 23 9.99 -0.62 -16.31
C VAL A 23 8.59 -1.05 -15.86
N ASP A 24 7.68 -0.11 -15.64
CA ASP A 24 6.29 -0.39 -15.27
C ASP A 24 5.61 -1.34 -16.26
N SER A 25 5.81 -1.14 -17.58
CA SER A 25 5.20 -2.02 -18.59
C SER A 25 5.61 -3.49 -18.51
N TYR A 26 6.79 -3.81 -17.97
CA TYR A 26 7.25 -5.19 -17.81
C TYR A 26 6.98 -5.75 -16.41
N VAL A 27 7.05 -4.89 -15.39
CA VAL A 27 7.00 -5.34 -13.99
C VAL A 27 5.59 -5.23 -13.42
N SER A 28 4.68 -4.48 -14.05
CA SER A 28 3.32 -4.25 -13.55
C SER A 28 2.47 -5.52 -13.39
N ASP A 29 2.57 -6.49 -14.30
CA ASP A 29 1.92 -7.79 -14.18
C ASP A 29 2.48 -8.59 -13.00
N ILE A 30 3.81 -8.63 -12.88
CA ILE A 30 4.53 -9.33 -11.80
C ILE A 30 4.20 -8.70 -10.45
N VAL A 31 4.13 -7.38 -10.41
CA VAL A 31 3.71 -6.59 -9.24
C VAL A 31 2.29 -6.94 -8.85
N LEU A 32 1.34 -6.91 -9.78
CA LEU A 32 -0.06 -7.23 -9.48
C LEU A 32 -0.16 -8.64 -8.90
N LEU A 33 0.46 -9.62 -9.56
CA LEU A 33 0.44 -11.01 -9.11
C LEU A 33 1.12 -11.18 -7.74
N SER A 34 2.23 -10.49 -7.50
CA SER A 34 2.92 -10.48 -6.21
C SER A 34 2.04 -9.92 -5.10
N PHE A 35 1.42 -8.75 -5.32
CA PHE A 35 0.51 -8.16 -4.33
C PHE A 35 -0.71 -9.02 -4.07
N ALA A 36 -1.32 -9.58 -5.11
CA ALA A 36 -2.47 -10.48 -4.98
C ALA A 36 -2.11 -11.73 -4.15
N ASN A 37 -0.98 -12.37 -4.44
CA ASN A 37 -0.51 -13.53 -3.67
C ASN A 37 -0.21 -13.18 -2.22
N ASN A 38 0.55 -12.12 -1.97
CA ASN A 38 0.87 -11.70 -0.61
C ASN A 38 -0.39 -11.38 0.20
N LEU A 39 -1.34 -10.64 -0.39
CA LEU A 39 -2.60 -10.31 0.25
C LEU A 39 -3.43 -11.57 0.54
N TYR A 40 -3.50 -12.50 -0.42
CA TYR A 40 -4.19 -13.78 -0.23
C TYR A 40 -3.63 -14.57 0.96
N PHE A 41 -2.30 -14.69 1.06
CA PHE A 41 -1.67 -15.37 2.19
C PHE A 41 -1.90 -14.66 3.53
N ILE A 42 -1.81 -13.33 3.55
CA ILE A 42 -2.10 -12.49 4.72
C ILE A 42 -3.54 -12.75 5.20
N CYS A 43 -4.52 -12.71 4.29
CA CYS A 43 -5.93 -12.95 4.62
C CYS A 43 -6.18 -14.37 5.14
N ILE A 44 -5.59 -15.40 4.52
CA ILE A 44 -5.73 -16.78 4.99
C ILE A 44 -5.08 -17.00 6.36
N GLN A 45 -3.90 -16.42 6.60
CA GLN A 45 -3.25 -16.52 7.90
C GLN A 45 -4.10 -15.84 8.97
N LEU A 46 -4.60 -14.62 8.72
CA LEU A 46 -5.51 -13.94 9.65
C LEU A 46 -6.77 -14.76 9.94
N LEU A 47 -7.43 -15.30 8.90
CA LEU A 47 -8.60 -16.16 9.09
C LEU A 47 -8.29 -17.40 9.93
N ASN A 48 -7.13 -18.03 9.73
CA ASN A 48 -6.71 -19.18 10.52
C ASN A 48 -6.32 -18.81 11.96
N SER A 49 -5.98 -17.54 12.24
CA SER A 49 -5.66 -17.07 13.60
C SER A 49 -6.85 -17.08 14.55
N PHE A 50 -8.08 -17.03 14.01
CA PHE A 50 -9.31 -17.16 14.80
C PHE A 50 -9.56 -18.57 15.31
N LYS A 51 -8.90 -19.59 14.74
CA LYS A 51 -9.02 -20.95 15.26
C LYS A 51 -8.18 -21.04 16.55
N PRO A 52 -8.71 -21.65 17.63
CA PRO A 52 -7.98 -21.75 18.88
C PRO A 52 -6.67 -22.54 18.67
N MET A 53 -5.54 -21.82 18.68
CA MET A 53 -4.22 -22.43 18.63
C MET A 53 -3.89 -23.00 20.01
N ARG A 54 -3.90 -24.33 20.14
CA ARG A 54 -3.63 -25.02 21.41
C ARG A 54 -2.13 -25.12 21.74
N ASP A 55 -1.26 -24.84 20.78
CA ASP A 55 0.18 -25.01 20.92
C ASP A 55 0.93 -23.67 20.80
N MET A 56 1.78 -23.38 21.78
CA MET A 56 2.61 -22.16 21.83
C MET A 56 3.59 -22.13 20.64
N VAL A 57 4.05 -23.29 20.20
CA VAL A 57 4.92 -23.43 19.02
C VAL A 57 4.20 -22.95 17.77
N GLN A 58 2.95 -23.36 17.59
CA GLN A 58 2.12 -22.95 16.43
C GLN A 58 1.89 -21.43 16.40
N THR A 59 1.65 -20.82 17.57
CA THR A 59 1.50 -19.35 17.70
C THR A 59 2.77 -18.60 17.31
N VAL A 60 3.95 -19.06 17.73
CA VAL A 60 5.23 -18.41 17.37
C VAL A 60 5.52 -18.55 15.87
N TYR A 61 5.32 -19.74 15.30
CA TYR A 61 5.46 -19.95 13.85
C TYR A 61 4.52 -19.06 13.05
N PHE A 62 3.27 -18.95 13.51
CA PHE A 62 2.28 -18.08 12.91
C PHE A 62 2.72 -16.62 12.93
N CYS A 63 3.07 -16.10 14.11
CA CYS A 63 3.50 -14.70 14.28
C CYS A 63 4.74 -14.37 13.43
N PHE A 64 5.73 -15.26 13.41
CA PHE A 64 6.94 -15.08 12.61
C PHE A 64 6.64 -15.10 11.10
N SER A 65 5.89 -16.09 10.62
CA SER A 65 5.54 -16.18 9.20
C SER A 65 4.69 -15.00 8.75
N PHE A 66 3.72 -14.59 9.57
CA PHE A 66 2.84 -13.48 9.29
C PHE A 66 3.60 -12.15 9.28
N GLY A 67 4.42 -11.91 10.31
CA GLY A 67 5.28 -10.73 10.40
C GLY A 67 6.26 -10.64 9.23
N PHE A 68 6.85 -11.76 8.82
CA PHE A 68 7.73 -11.82 7.66
C PHE A 68 7.01 -11.47 6.35
N LEU A 69 5.81 -12.02 6.11
CA LEU A 69 5.00 -11.71 4.93
C LEU A 69 4.59 -10.24 4.89
N LEU A 70 4.18 -9.68 6.03
CA LEU A 70 3.88 -8.25 6.15
C LEU A 70 5.12 -7.40 5.88
N ALA A 71 6.25 -7.70 6.51
CA ALA A 71 7.49 -6.95 6.34
C ALA A 71 7.97 -7.00 4.88
N ARG A 72 7.93 -8.17 4.24
CA ARG A 72 8.27 -8.35 2.82
C ARG A 72 7.37 -7.51 1.92
N THR A 73 6.05 -7.61 2.10
CA THR A 73 5.07 -6.89 1.29
C THR A 73 5.21 -5.38 1.49
N ALA A 74 5.37 -4.93 2.73
CA ALA A 74 5.60 -3.53 3.08
C ALA A 74 6.90 -3.00 2.45
N ALA A 75 8.01 -3.74 2.56
CA ALA A 75 9.28 -3.35 1.97
C ALA A 75 9.16 -3.17 0.45
N VAL A 76 8.64 -4.17 -0.27
CA VAL A 76 8.42 -4.10 -1.72
C VAL A 76 7.53 -2.91 -2.08
N SER A 77 6.46 -2.70 -1.33
CA SER A 77 5.52 -1.60 -1.57
C SER A 77 6.16 -0.23 -1.31
N LEU A 78 6.96 -0.09 -0.26
CA LEU A 78 7.64 1.15 0.10
C LEU A 78 8.72 1.50 -0.92
N TYR A 79 9.47 0.52 -1.42
CA TYR A 79 10.45 0.74 -2.51
C TYR A 79 9.78 1.13 -3.82
N ALA A 80 8.63 0.54 -4.15
CA ALA A 80 7.86 0.96 -5.32
C ALA A 80 7.25 2.36 -5.15
N ALA A 81 6.74 2.67 -3.96
CA ALA A 81 6.18 3.98 -3.63
C ALA A 81 7.25 5.08 -3.58
N SER A 82 8.49 4.78 -3.15
CA SER A 82 9.56 5.76 -3.15
C SER A 82 9.89 6.26 -4.56
N VAL A 83 9.77 5.42 -5.60
CA VAL A 83 9.95 5.87 -7.00
C VAL A 83 8.91 6.94 -7.36
N HIS A 84 7.68 6.78 -6.87
CA HIS A 84 6.64 7.78 -7.07
C HIS A 84 6.91 9.06 -6.27
N ASP A 85 7.32 8.94 -5.01
CA ASP A 85 7.66 10.09 -4.15
C ASP A 85 8.82 10.91 -4.74
N GLU A 86 9.88 10.24 -5.23
CA GLU A 86 11.04 10.87 -5.87
C GLU A 86 10.65 11.62 -7.15
N SER A 87 9.65 11.13 -7.89
CA SER A 87 9.15 11.79 -9.11
C SER A 87 8.47 13.14 -8.84
N LEU A 88 8.04 13.39 -7.59
CA LEU A 88 7.36 14.60 -7.15
C LEU A 88 8.30 15.63 -6.49
N LEU A 89 9.52 15.22 -6.11
CA LEU A 89 10.52 16.11 -5.49
C LEU A 89 10.87 17.38 -6.30
N PRO A 90 10.83 17.39 -7.65
CA PRO A 90 11.05 18.62 -8.40
C PRO A 90 9.98 19.69 -8.15
N ALA A 91 8.74 19.33 -7.83
CA ALA A 91 7.63 20.28 -7.65
C ALA A 91 7.88 21.37 -6.59
N PRO A 92 8.28 21.06 -5.34
CA PRO A 92 8.58 22.10 -4.35
C PRO A 92 9.73 23.02 -4.76
N ILE A 93 10.72 22.50 -5.49
CA ILE A 93 11.84 23.32 -6.01
C ILE A 93 11.31 24.30 -7.06
N LEU A 94 10.47 23.82 -7.98
CA LEU A 94 9.81 24.63 -9.01
C LEU A 94 8.90 25.72 -8.40
N TYR A 95 8.19 25.42 -7.29
CA TYR A 95 7.39 26.42 -6.56
C TYR A 95 8.22 27.51 -5.87
N SER A 96 9.48 27.22 -5.53
CA SER A 96 10.36 28.16 -4.82
C SER A 96 11.05 29.19 -5.73
N VAL A 97 10.88 29.09 -7.05
CA VAL A 97 11.51 29.99 -8.02
C VAL A 97 10.90 31.40 -7.91
N SER A 98 11.76 32.42 -7.74
CA SER A 98 11.32 33.81 -7.65
C SER A 98 10.64 34.29 -8.94
N GLY A 99 9.61 35.13 -8.82
CA GLY A 99 8.86 35.67 -9.97
C GLY A 99 9.71 36.40 -11.02
N SER A 100 10.87 36.94 -10.63
CA SER A 100 11.85 37.58 -11.54
C SER A 100 12.64 36.61 -12.43
N SER A 101 12.69 35.33 -12.07
CA SER A 101 13.34 34.25 -12.83
C SER A 101 12.33 33.17 -13.25
N TYR A 102 11.03 33.46 -13.12
CA TYR A 102 9.95 32.53 -13.43
C TYR A 102 9.66 32.56 -14.92
N SER A 103 9.97 31.47 -15.59
CA SER A 103 9.92 31.39 -17.04
C SER A 103 8.89 30.41 -17.56
N MET A 104 8.64 30.45 -18.87
CA MET A 104 7.68 29.54 -19.51
C MET A 104 8.10 28.07 -19.35
N GLU A 105 9.40 27.76 -19.32
CA GLU A 105 9.88 26.39 -19.10
C GLU A 105 9.68 25.92 -17.67
N VAL A 106 9.82 26.80 -16.67
CA VAL A 106 9.49 26.52 -15.26
C VAL A 106 8.00 26.17 -15.12
N VAL A 107 7.11 26.95 -15.75
CA VAL A 107 5.66 26.67 -15.76
C VAL A 107 5.36 25.31 -16.36
N ARG A 108 5.91 25.04 -17.56
CA ARG A 108 5.69 23.76 -18.26
C ARG A 108 6.20 22.57 -17.46
N PHE A 109 7.38 22.71 -16.85
CA PHE A 109 7.95 21.65 -16.03
C PHE A 109 7.12 21.42 -14.77
N LEU A 110 6.65 22.48 -14.11
CA LEU A 110 5.78 22.37 -12.93
C LEU A 110 4.45 21.70 -13.26
N THR A 111 3.78 22.12 -14.34
CA THR A 111 2.53 21.48 -14.80
C THR A 111 2.75 20.00 -15.10
N GLN A 112 3.89 19.66 -15.70
CA GLN A 112 4.22 18.28 -16.00
C GLN A 112 4.42 17.45 -14.73
N VAL A 113 5.23 17.90 -13.77
CA VAL A 113 5.49 17.16 -12.51
C VAL A 113 4.22 17.00 -11.67
N THR A 114 3.32 17.98 -11.71
CA THR A 114 2.08 17.96 -10.92
C THR A 114 0.94 17.17 -11.57
N THR A 115 0.92 17.07 -12.90
CA THR A 115 -0.17 16.39 -13.63
C THR A 115 0.18 14.95 -13.98
N ASP A 116 1.46 14.65 -14.19
CA ASP A 116 1.92 13.34 -14.64
C ASP A 116 2.15 12.39 -13.47
N ASN A 117 1.45 11.24 -13.46
CA ASN A 117 1.68 10.22 -12.44
C ASN A 117 2.80 9.29 -12.89
N ILE A 118 4.00 9.51 -12.36
CA ILE A 118 5.17 8.67 -12.63
C ILE A 118 5.38 7.75 -11.43
N GLY A 119 5.21 6.46 -11.63
CA GLY A 119 5.31 5.46 -10.57
C GLY A 119 5.12 4.04 -11.11
N LEU A 120 5.27 3.05 -10.24
CA LEU A 120 4.99 1.66 -10.55
C LEU A 120 3.52 1.34 -10.24
N THR A 121 2.88 0.59 -11.13
CA THR A 121 1.46 0.25 -11.08
C THR A 121 1.25 -1.25 -11.15
N GLY A 122 0.13 -1.73 -10.61
CA GLY A 122 -0.35 -3.10 -10.83
C GLY A 122 -1.30 -3.13 -12.01
N MET A 123 -0.80 -3.36 -13.23
CA MET A 123 -1.57 -3.32 -14.49
C MET A 123 -2.43 -2.05 -14.68
N LYS A 124 -2.00 -0.89 -14.15
CA LYS A 124 -2.82 0.34 -14.06
C LYS A 124 -4.14 0.22 -13.29
N PHE A 125 -4.43 -0.90 -12.61
CA PHE A 125 -5.56 -0.99 -11.68
C PHE A 125 -5.35 -0.13 -10.44
N PHE A 126 -4.10 -0.08 -9.97
CA PHE A 126 -3.69 0.76 -8.85
C PHE A 126 -2.25 1.23 -9.03
N SER A 127 -1.94 2.42 -8.53
CA SER A 127 -0.57 2.95 -8.42
C SER A 127 -0.04 2.64 -7.02
N ILE A 128 1.18 2.11 -6.94
CA ILE A 128 1.79 1.78 -5.65
C ILE A 128 2.23 3.08 -4.98
N THR A 129 1.44 3.50 -4.00
CA THR A 129 1.72 4.66 -3.16
C THR A 129 1.71 4.25 -1.70
N ARG A 130 2.36 5.03 -0.83
CA ARG A 130 2.28 4.80 0.63
C ARG A 130 0.83 4.82 1.13
N SER A 131 -0.02 5.64 0.50
CA SER A 131 -1.45 5.73 0.79
C SER A 131 -2.19 4.42 0.49
N LEU A 132 -1.89 3.77 -0.65
CA LEU A 132 -2.49 2.48 -1.00
C LEU A 132 -2.15 1.42 0.05
N VAL A 133 -0.88 1.33 0.45
CA VAL A 133 -0.42 0.36 1.46
C VAL A 133 -1.13 0.57 2.79
N LEU A 134 -1.21 1.82 3.25
CA LEU A 134 -1.92 2.18 4.48
C LEU A 134 -3.41 1.87 4.39
N THR A 135 -4.03 2.10 3.23
CA THR A 135 -5.44 1.80 2.98
C THR A 135 -5.69 0.30 3.06
N VAL A 136 -4.88 -0.53 2.40
CA VAL A 136 -5.00 -1.99 2.45
C VAL A 136 -4.77 -2.52 3.87
N ALA A 137 -3.80 -1.98 4.60
CA ALA A 137 -3.59 -2.33 6.00
C ALA A 137 -4.81 -1.96 6.88
N GLY A 138 -5.35 -0.75 6.67
CA GLY A 138 -6.53 -0.26 7.39
C GLY A 138 -7.80 -1.07 7.09
N THR A 139 -8.01 -1.49 5.84
CA THR A 139 -9.16 -2.34 5.49
C THR A 139 -9.04 -3.71 6.13
N ILE A 140 -7.86 -4.34 6.09
CA ILE A 140 -7.62 -5.61 6.77
C ILE A 140 -7.94 -5.49 8.27
N VAL A 141 -7.36 -4.51 8.97
CA VAL A 141 -7.61 -4.30 10.41
C VAL A 141 -9.09 -4.09 10.69
N THR A 142 -9.78 -3.32 9.84
CA THR A 142 -11.21 -3.03 9.98
C THR A 142 -12.05 -4.31 9.84
N TYR A 143 -11.78 -5.14 8.84
CA TYR A 143 -12.46 -6.43 8.65
C TYR A 143 -12.24 -7.36 9.83
N GLU A 144 -11.00 -7.46 10.32
CA GLU A 144 -10.65 -8.30 11.46
C GLU A 144 -11.38 -7.84 12.74
N LEU A 145 -11.41 -6.54 13.02
CA LEU A 145 -12.16 -6.00 14.15
C LEU A 145 -13.65 -6.33 14.06
N VAL A 146 -14.25 -6.16 12.89
CA VAL A 146 -15.66 -6.50 12.67
C VAL A 146 -15.90 -8.00 12.91
N LEU A 147 -15.04 -8.88 12.40
CA LEU A 147 -15.13 -10.33 12.59
C LEU A 147 -15.01 -10.72 14.07
N VAL A 148 -14.09 -10.12 14.83
CA VAL A 148 -13.98 -10.34 16.28
C VAL A 148 -15.27 -9.97 17.00
N GLN A 149 -15.87 -8.83 16.66
CA GLN A 149 -17.13 -8.38 17.26
C GLN A 149 -18.27 -9.37 16.97
N PHE A 150 -18.42 -9.83 15.73
CA PHE A 150 -19.43 -10.84 15.37
C PHE A 150 -19.22 -12.17 16.11
N ASN A 151 -17.96 -12.63 16.24
CA ASN A 151 -17.65 -13.86 16.94
C ASN A 151 -17.96 -13.75 18.45
N ALA A 152 -17.59 -12.63 19.07
CA ALA A 152 -17.88 -12.37 20.48
C ALA A 152 -19.40 -12.37 20.76
N VAL A 153 -20.19 -11.73 19.89
CA VAL A 153 -21.67 -11.73 19.99
C VAL A 153 -22.24 -13.14 19.90
N GLN A 154 -21.78 -13.97 18.95
CA GLN A 154 -22.25 -15.37 18.83
C GLN A 154 -21.93 -16.23 20.06
N GLN A 155 -20.79 -16.01 20.73
CA GLN A 155 -20.45 -16.73 21.95
C GLN A 155 -21.33 -16.31 23.15
N VAL A 156 -21.71 -15.03 23.22
CA VAL A 156 -22.64 -14.51 24.25
C VAL A 156 -24.05 -15.10 24.08
N ASP A 157 -24.55 -15.18 22.84
CA ASP A 157 -25.85 -15.81 22.56
C ASP A 157 -25.84 -17.31 22.88
N SER A 158 -24.77 -18.03 22.52
CA SER A 158 -24.64 -19.46 22.80
C SER A 158 -24.57 -19.77 24.31
N SER A 159 -23.91 -18.90 25.08
CA SER A 159 -23.81 -19.06 26.54
C SER A 159 -25.11 -18.70 27.27
N SER A 160 -25.84 -17.68 26.82
CA SER A 160 -27.14 -17.31 27.41
C SER A 160 -28.23 -18.38 27.17
N ILE A 161 -28.24 -19.03 25.99
CA ILE A 161 -29.13 -20.17 25.71
C ILE A 161 -28.80 -21.36 26.63
N ASN A 162 -27.52 -21.67 26.84
CA ASN A 162 -27.10 -22.73 27.75
C ASN A 162 -27.50 -22.47 29.21
N ILE A 163 -27.41 -21.22 29.69
CA ILE A 163 -27.84 -20.84 31.05
C ILE A 163 -29.36 -20.93 31.19
N THR A 164 -30.12 -20.49 30.18
CA THR A 164 -31.59 -20.57 30.20
C THR A 164 -32.07 -22.02 30.24
N ASN A 165 -31.47 -22.90 29.43
CA ASN A 165 -31.75 -24.33 29.47
C ASN A 165 -31.38 -24.98 30.81
N ALA A 166 -30.26 -24.60 31.43
CA ALA A 166 -29.88 -25.09 32.75
C ALA A 166 -30.86 -24.66 33.86
N CYS A 167 -31.50 -23.51 33.71
CA CYS A 167 -32.46 -22.98 34.68
C CYS A 167 -33.85 -23.65 34.58
N MET A 168 -34.20 -24.23 33.43
CA MET A 168 -35.48 -24.94 33.20
C MET A 168 -35.46 -26.43 33.58
N VAL A 169 -34.31 -27.00 33.96
CA VAL A 169 -34.14 -28.43 34.32
C VAL A 169 -34.25 -28.67 35.85
N LYS A 170 -34.81 -27.73 36.61
CA LYS A 170 -35.15 -27.88 38.03
C LYS A 170 -36.64 -27.75 38.24
#